data_AF-A0A6C0DGN7-F1
#
_entry.id   AF-A0A6C0DGN7-F1
#
_cell.length_a   1.000
_cell.length_b   1.000
_cell.length_c   1.000
_cell.angle_alpha   90.00
_cell.angle_beta   90.00
_cell.angle_gamma   90.00
#
_symmetry.space_group_name_H-M   'P 1'
#
loop_
_entity.id
_entity.type
_entity.pdbx_description
1 polymer ?
#
loop_
_entity_poly.entity_id
_entity_poly.type
_entity_poly.pdbx_seq_one_letter_code
_entity_poly.pdbx_strand_id
1 'polypeptide(L)'
;MAEQPPENHNQNQNNVKSYNQFNYVDQLTLECLMNKDQYSLHMKKPTTSKKINNSDRKFYKKRIYDLTKQLLNNQPTEKMFPDVVFSFESYIKACIDYFKVLDKSDILQQDYQDIPGEESFPAELNTDHISTPQDADQLMLRSIKIQEPNALEKLVKRTSTKLKKPMILPREKDINLKDPNLKNKGIRKKNNINNKYEDEKK
;
A
#
# COMPACT_ATOMS: atom_id res chain seq x y z
N MET A 1 -81.86 -4.04 -8.08
CA MET A 1 -81.82 -2.87 -9.00
C MET A 1 -81.02 -1.76 -8.33
N ALA A 2 -80.29 -1.01 -9.16
CA ALA A 2 -79.41 0.13 -8.87
C ALA A 2 -77.91 -0.20 -8.72
N GLU A 3 -77.22 0.16 -9.79
CA GLU A 3 -75.79 0.16 -10.05
C GLU A 3 -75.28 1.63 -9.91
N GLN A 4 -74.03 1.78 -9.42
CA GLN A 4 -73.10 2.94 -9.51
C GLN A 4 -73.32 4.19 -8.62
N PRO A 5 -72.30 5.08 -8.41
CA PRO A 5 -70.83 5.03 -8.68
C PRO A 5 -69.93 5.44 -7.45
N PRO A 6 -68.58 5.53 -7.59
CA PRO A 6 -67.63 5.64 -6.47
C PRO A 6 -67.25 7.09 -6.12
N GLU A 7 -66.99 7.36 -4.84
CA GLU A 7 -66.35 8.59 -4.38
C GLU A 7 -64.87 8.39 -4.07
N ASN A 8 -64.06 9.12 -4.83
CA ASN A 8 -62.63 9.27 -4.69
C ASN A 8 -62.38 10.54 -3.88
N HIS A 9 -61.73 10.43 -2.71
CA HIS A 9 -61.02 11.54 -2.08
C HIS A 9 -59.69 11.07 -1.47
N ASN A 10 -58.70 11.15 -2.34
CA ASN A 10 -57.30 11.49 -2.10
C ASN A 10 -57.03 12.22 -0.76
N GLN A 11 -56.08 11.73 0.05
CA GLN A 11 -55.00 12.58 0.59
C GLN A 11 -53.85 11.80 1.24
N ASN A 12 -52.65 12.20 0.80
CA ASN A 12 -51.34 12.18 1.46
C ASN A 12 -50.51 10.90 1.56
N GLN A 13 -49.79 10.69 0.46
CA GLN A 13 -48.40 10.28 0.41
C GLN A 13 -47.54 10.99 1.48
N ASN A 14 -46.97 10.23 2.41
CA ASN A 14 -45.76 10.62 3.13
C ASN A 14 -44.64 9.66 2.71
N ASN A 15 -44.06 9.91 1.54
CA ASN A 15 -42.84 9.24 1.09
C ASN A 15 -41.64 9.92 1.75
N VAL A 16 -41.34 9.50 2.99
CA VAL A 16 -40.10 9.89 3.66
C VAL A 16 -38.97 9.12 2.97
N LYS A 17 -38.22 9.82 2.13
CA LYS A 17 -36.95 9.35 1.59
C LYS A 17 -36.02 9.08 2.77
N SER A 18 -35.92 7.81 3.17
CA SER A 18 -34.96 7.33 4.15
C SER A 18 -33.56 7.46 3.54
N TYR A 19 -32.83 8.49 3.95
CA TYR A 19 -31.41 8.61 3.66
C TYR A 19 -30.71 7.53 4.48
N ASN A 20 -30.23 6.47 3.81
CA ASN A 20 -29.41 5.43 4.42
C ASN A 20 -28.08 6.05 4.87
N GLN A 21 -28.06 6.59 6.08
CA GLN A 21 -26.84 6.83 6.82
C GLN A 21 -26.30 5.45 7.19
N PHE A 22 -25.39 4.90 6.37
CA PHE A 22 -24.67 3.68 6.71
C PHE A 22 -24.03 3.87 8.09
N ASN A 23 -24.44 3.07 9.08
CA ASN A 23 -23.82 3.15 10.40
C ASN A 23 -22.36 2.70 10.28
N TYR A 24 -21.48 3.37 11.01
CA TYR A 24 -20.06 2.98 11.10
C TYR A 24 -19.89 1.51 11.52
N VAL A 25 -20.76 1.04 12.42
CA VAL A 25 -20.81 -0.37 12.85
C VAL A 25 -21.15 -1.30 11.69
N ASP A 26 -22.07 -0.92 10.81
CA ASP A 26 -22.43 -1.71 9.63
C ASP A 26 -21.28 -1.78 8.63
N GLN A 27 -20.54 -0.68 8.46
CA GLN A 27 -19.35 -0.65 7.61
C GLN A 27 -18.24 -1.58 8.14
N LEU A 28 -17.96 -1.52 9.45
CA LEU A 28 -16.99 -2.41 10.09
C LEU A 28 -17.43 -3.87 10.01
N THR A 29 -18.71 -4.13 10.26
CA THR A 29 -19.29 -5.48 10.17
C THR A 29 -19.12 -6.03 8.76
N LEU A 30 -19.35 -5.21 7.74
CA LEU A 30 -19.15 -5.59 6.34
C LEU A 30 -17.67 -5.86 6.01
N GLU A 31 -16.76 -5.05 6.53
CA GLU A 31 -15.30 -5.21 6.36
C GLU A 31 -14.77 -6.49 7.00
N CYS A 32 -15.31 -6.85 8.16
CA CYS A 32 -14.87 -8.04 8.89
C CYS A 32 -15.54 -9.35 8.41
N LEU A 33 -16.77 -9.28 7.91
CA LEU A 33 -17.56 -10.49 7.57
C LEU A 33 -17.61 -10.82 6.08
N MET A 34 -17.32 -9.87 5.18
CA MET A 34 -17.34 -10.15 3.75
C MET A 34 -16.01 -10.71 3.23
N ASN A 35 -16.10 -11.59 2.22
CA ASN A 35 -14.94 -11.97 1.43
C ASN A 35 -14.35 -10.71 0.75
N LYS A 36 -13.02 -10.62 0.75
CA LYS A 36 -12.22 -9.53 0.15
C LYS A 36 -12.67 -9.14 -1.26
N ASP A 37 -13.03 -10.12 -2.09
CA ASP A 37 -13.48 -9.86 -3.47
C ASP A 37 -14.86 -9.18 -3.49
N GLN A 38 -15.78 -9.67 -2.66
CA GLN A 38 -17.14 -9.16 -2.55
C GLN A 38 -17.15 -7.78 -1.88
N TYR A 39 -16.37 -7.59 -0.81
CA TYR A 39 -16.19 -6.30 -0.15
C TYR A 39 -15.69 -5.23 -1.12
N SER A 40 -14.74 -5.59 -2.00
CA SER A 40 -14.22 -4.68 -3.02
C SER A 40 -15.30 -4.22 -4.03
N LEU A 41 -16.31 -5.04 -4.29
CA LEU A 41 -17.39 -4.73 -5.23
C LEU A 41 -18.37 -3.72 -4.61
N HIS A 42 -18.69 -3.88 -3.32
CA HIS A 42 -19.66 -3.03 -2.61
C HIS A 42 -19.06 -1.73 -2.06
N MET A 43 -17.75 -1.68 -1.81
CA MET A 43 -17.06 -0.47 -1.32
C MET A 43 -16.51 0.44 -2.41
N LYS A 44 -16.50 -0.01 -3.68
CA LYS A 44 -16.18 0.87 -4.81
C LYS A 44 -17.28 1.92 -4.96
N LYS A 45 -17.08 3.08 -4.35
CA LYS A 45 -17.80 4.31 -4.74
C LYS A 45 -17.67 4.44 -6.26
N PRO A 46 -18.74 4.72 -7.02
CA PRO A 46 -18.63 4.92 -8.45
C PRO A 46 -17.68 6.10 -8.66
N THR A 47 -16.44 5.81 -9.06
CA THR A 47 -15.51 6.81 -9.54
C THR A 47 -16.05 7.27 -10.87
N THR A 48 -16.90 8.30 -10.83
CA THR A 48 -17.30 9.04 -12.02
C THR A 48 -16.13 9.89 -12.49
N SER A 49 -14.98 9.26 -12.74
CA SER A 49 -13.96 9.85 -13.60
C SER A 49 -14.55 9.87 -14.99
N LYS A 50 -15.28 10.95 -15.33
CA LYS A 50 -15.68 11.21 -16.71
C LYS A 50 -14.42 11.07 -17.55
N LYS A 51 -14.42 10.09 -18.47
CA LYS A 51 -13.31 9.92 -19.41
C LYS A 51 -13.12 11.28 -20.10
N ILE A 52 -11.95 11.89 -19.90
CA ILE A 52 -11.61 13.15 -20.54
C ILE A 52 -11.80 12.97 -22.04
N ASN A 53 -12.50 13.89 -22.69
CA ASN A 53 -12.73 13.82 -24.11
C ASN A 53 -11.37 13.79 -24.86
N ASN A 54 -11.11 12.69 -25.56
CA ASN A 54 -9.81 12.45 -26.19
C ASN A 54 -9.50 13.45 -27.32
N SER A 55 -10.53 14.07 -27.94
CA SER A 55 -10.34 15.13 -28.93
C SER A 55 -9.71 16.37 -28.31
N ASP A 56 -10.27 16.83 -27.19
CA ASP A 56 -9.88 18.08 -26.54
C ASP A 56 -8.50 17.92 -25.92
N ARG A 57 -8.21 16.74 -25.34
CA ARG A 57 -6.87 16.41 -24.85
C ARG A 57 -5.82 16.50 -25.97
N LYS A 58 -6.12 15.99 -27.17
CA LYS A 58 -5.18 16.06 -28.30
C LYS A 58 -5.01 17.50 -28.80
N PHE A 59 -6.11 18.25 -28.92
CA PHE A 59 -6.11 19.64 -29.37
C PHE A 59 -5.32 20.55 -28.42
N TYR A 60 -5.56 20.44 -27.11
CA TYR A 60 -4.92 21.27 -26.10
C TYR A 60 -3.56 20.74 -25.62
N LYS A 61 -3.09 19.59 -26.10
CA LYS A 61 -1.85 18.94 -25.64
C LYS A 61 -0.65 19.90 -25.53
N LYS A 62 -0.41 20.71 -26.57
CA LYS A 62 0.70 21.67 -26.61
C LYS A 62 0.53 22.79 -25.57
N ARG A 63 -0.69 23.34 -25.44
CA ARG A 63 -0.99 24.41 -24.47
C ARG A 63 -0.92 23.91 -23.03
N ILE A 64 -1.40 22.70 -22.77
CA ILE A 64 -1.29 22.05 -21.45
C ILE A 64 0.19 21.87 -21.09
N TYR A 65 1.00 21.35 -22.01
CA TYR A 65 2.44 21.18 -21.75
C TYR A 65 3.14 22.50 -21.43
N ASP A 66 2.87 23.54 -22.21
CA ASP A 66 3.43 24.87 -21.99
C ASP A 66 3.00 25.46 -20.63
N LEU A 67 1.70 25.38 -20.30
CA LEU A 67 1.16 25.80 -19.01
C LEU A 67 1.82 25.04 -17.85
N THR A 68 2.00 23.73 -17.98
CA THR A 68 2.64 22.90 -16.95
C THR A 68 4.10 23.30 -16.76
N LYS A 69 4.81 23.63 -17.84
CA LYS A 69 6.19 24.11 -17.80
C LYS A 69 6.30 25.48 -17.12
N GLN A 70 5.35 26.39 -17.38
CA GLN A 70 5.30 27.69 -16.71
C GLN A 70 5.08 27.53 -15.20
N LEU A 71 4.15 26.65 -14.81
CA LEU A 71 3.86 26.33 -13.41
C LEU A 71 5.05 25.71 -12.67
N LEU A 72 5.79 24.80 -13.32
CA LEU A 72 7.01 24.22 -12.73
C LEU A 72 8.11 25.25 -12.49
N ASN A 73 8.16 26.33 -13.29
CA ASN A 73 9.17 27.38 -13.18
C ASN A 73 8.72 28.56 -12.29
N ASN A 74 7.62 28.42 -11.54
CA ASN A 74 7.03 29.44 -10.67
C ASN A 74 6.86 30.81 -11.33
N GLN A 75 6.52 30.83 -12.63
CA GLN A 75 6.27 32.09 -13.33
C GLN A 75 4.91 32.67 -12.89
N PRO A 76 4.83 33.96 -12.53
CA PRO A 76 3.57 34.57 -12.13
C PRO A 76 2.64 34.69 -13.34
N THR A 77 1.60 33.86 -13.39
CA THR A 77 0.54 33.96 -14.39
C THR A 77 -0.62 34.75 -13.78
N GLU A 78 -0.60 36.07 -13.95
CA GLU A 78 -1.58 37.02 -13.39
C GLU A 78 -3.07 36.74 -13.74
N LYS A 79 -3.35 35.79 -14.64
CA LYS A 79 -4.70 35.49 -15.14
C LYS A 79 -5.13 34.03 -14.93
N MET A 80 -4.50 33.32 -14.00
CA MET A 80 -4.75 31.89 -13.82
C MET A 80 -5.86 31.61 -12.81
N PHE A 81 -6.72 30.64 -13.12
CA PHE A 81 -7.76 30.20 -12.19
C PHE A 81 -7.12 29.52 -10.96
N PRO A 82 -7.50 29.92 -9.72
CA PRO A 82 -6.96 29.33 -8.49
C PRO A 82 -7.10 27.81 -8.43
N ASP A 83 -8.22 27.27 -8.93
CA ASP A 83 -8.48 25.82 -8.95
C ASP A 83 -7.41 25.03 -9.72
N VAL A 84 -6.88 25.60 -10.79
CA VAL A 84 -5.86 24.94 -11.60
C VAL A 84 -4.52 24.94 -10.86
N VAL A 85 -4.21 26.01 -10.13
CA VAL A 85 -3.00 26.10 -9.29
C VAL A 85 -3.08 25.07 -8.16
N PHE A 86 -4.20 25.05 -7.42
CA PHE A 86 -4.41 24.10 -6.32
C PHE A 86 -4.38 22.64 -6.79
N SER A 87 -5.00 22.35 -7.94
CA SER A 87 -4.97 21.01 -8.54
C SER A 87 -3.56 20.61 -8.96
N PHE A 88 -2.77 21.57 -9.47
CA PHE A 88 -1.39 21.34 -9.86
C PHE A 88 -0.49 21.09 -8.63
N GLU A 89 -0.60 21.89 -7.58
CA GLU A 89 0.14 21.66 -6.33
C GLU A 89 -0.20 20.30 -5.71
N SER A 90 -1.48 19.92 -5.72
CA SER A 90 -1.93 18.60 -5.27
C SER A 90 -1.33 17.47 -6.11
N TYR A 91 -1.26 17.66 -7.43
CA TYR A 91 -0.60 16.72 -8.34
C TYR A 91 0.90 16.61 -8.07
N ILE A 92 1.61 17.73 -7.88
CA ILE A 92 3.03 17.75 -7.56
C ILE A 92 3.30 17.03 -6.23
N LYS A 93 2.49 17.29 -5.20
CA LYS A 93 2.58 16.58 -3.92
C LYS A 93 2.42 15.07 -4.10
N ALA A 94 1.41 14.64 -4.86
CA ALA A 94 1.20 13.22 -5.16
C ALA A 94 2.38 12.60 -5.92
N CYS A 95 2.96 13.31 -6.90
CA CYS A 95 4.16 12.86 -7.60
C CYS A 95 5.36 12.72 -6.66
N ILE A 96 5.61 13.70 -5.80
CA ILE A 96 6.70 13.66 -4.83
C ILE A 96 6.55 12.47 -3.88
N ASP A 97 5.35 12.24 -3.36
CA ASP A 97 5.12 11.14 -2.43
C ASP A 97 5.22 9.77 -3.13
N TYR A 98 4.75 9.67 -4.38
CA TYR A 98 4.97 8.48 -5.21
C TYR A 98 6.47 8.19 -5.40
N PHE A 99 7.28 9.19 -5.76
CA PHE A 99 8.72 9.01 -5.94
C PHE A 99 9.43 8.65 -4.63
N LYS A 100 9.05 9.25 -3.50
CA LYS A 100 9.59 8.86 -2.18
C LYS A 100 9.33 7.40 -1.88
N VAL A 101 8.12 6.89 -2.14
CA VAL A 101 7.77 5.49 -1.89
C VAL A 101 8.58 4.57 -2.79
N LEU A 102 8.67 4.89 -4.08
CA LEU A 102 9.44 4.12 -5.06
C LEU A 102 10.93 4.08 -4.70
N ASP A 103 11.53 5.23 -4.37
CA ASP A 103 12.95 5.28 -4.01
C ASP A 103 13.23 4.58 -2.69
N LYS A 104 12.34 4.70 -1.69
CA LYS A 104 12.44 3.93 -0.44
C LYS A 104 12.36 2.42 -0.69
N SER A 105 11.42 1.97 -1.52
CA SER A 105 11.29 0.54 -1.81
C SER A 105 12.51 0.00 -2.52
N ASP A 106 13.05 0.75 -3.49
CA ASP A 106 14.22 0.32 -4.25
C ASP A 106 15.47 0.25 -3.37
N ILE A 107 15.69 1.25 -2.49
CA ILE A 107 16.80 1.25 -1.54
C ILE A 107 16.69 0.06 -0.58
N LEU A 108 15.49 -0.18 -0.04
CA LEU A 108 15.27 -1.32 0.85
C LEU A 108 15.49 -2.66 0.14
N GLN A 109 15.05 -2.79 -1.12
CA GLN A 109 15.25 -4.01 -1.91
C GLN A 109 16.71 -4.23 -2.30
N GLN A 110 17.50 -3.17 -2.45
CA GLN A 110 18.92 -3.28 -2.74
C GLN A 110 19.68 -4.04 -1.65
N ASP A 111 19.24 -3.95 -0.39
CA ASP A 111 19.85 -4.68 0.73
C ASP A 111 19.70 -6.22 0.62
N TYR A 112 18.76 -6.70 -0.20
CA TYR A 112 18.47 -8.13 -0.35
C TYR A 112 19.05 -8.74 -1.64
N GLN A 113 19.84 -7.97 -2.40
CA GLN A 113 20.45 -8.46 -3.66
C GLN A 113 21.43 -9.62 -3.43
N ASP A 114 22.12 -9.62 -2.30
CA ASP A 114 23.12 -10.64 -1.95
C ASP A 114 22.50 -11.89 -1.30
N ILE A 115 21.17 -11.92 -1.12
CA ILE A 115 20.50 -13.14 -0.68
C ILE A 115 20.40 -14.06 -1.90
N PRO A 116 21.05 -15.23 -1.88
CA PRO A 116 20.97 -16.17 -2.99
C PRO A 116 19.49 -16.55 -3.21
N GLY A 117 18.95 -16.18 -4.37
CA GLY A 117 17.62 -16.58 -4.77
C GLY A 117 17.61 -18.07 -5.11
N GLU A 118 16.71 -18.83 -4.47
CA GLU A 118 16.29 -20.23 -4.67
C GLU A 118 17.34 -21.35 -4.94
N GLU A 119 18.59 -21.07 -5.30
CA GLU A 119 19.57 -22.08 -5.71
C GLU A 119 20.48 -22.56 -4.58
N SER A 120 20.34 -22.02 -3.36
CA SER A 120 21.07 -22.47 -2.18
C SER A 120 20.17 -22.98 -1.06
N PHE A 121 18.98 -23.49 -1.38
CA PHE A 121 18.33 -24.36 -0.40
C PHE A 121 19.21 -25.60 -0.23
N PRO A 122 19.57 -25.99 1.01
CA PRO A 122 20.20 -27.28 1.21
C PRO A 122 19.31 -28.33 0.54
N ALA A 123 19.93 -29.15 -0.32
CA ALA A 123 19.29 -30.18 -1.11
C ALA A 123 18.18 -30.87 -0.31
N GLU A 124 16.97 -30.89 -0.88
CA GLU A 124 15.78 -31.62 -0.44
C GLU A 124 15.68 -31.81 1.08
N LEU A 125 14.86 -30.98 1.73
CA LEU A 125 14.39 -31.31 3.08
C LEU A 125 13.86 -32.74 3.03
N ASN A 126 14.52 -33.63 3.74
CA ASN A 126 14.27 -35.07 3.69
C ASN A 126 12.89 -35.35 4.29
N THR A 127 11.86 -35.35 3.42
CA THR A 127 10.44 -35.50 3.80
C THR A 127 10.01 -36.95 3.93
N ASP A 128 10.94 -37.90 3.78
CA ASP A 128 10.66 -39.34 3.75
C ASP A 128 9.97 -39.86 5.02
N HIS A 129 9.98 -39.08 6.11
CA HIS A 129 9.34 -39.41 7.39
C HIS A 129 8.02 -38.66 7.67
N ILE A 130 7.53 -37.80 6.76
CA ILE A 130 6.27 -37.06 6.93
C ILE A 130 5.20 -37.76 6.09
N SER A 131 4.53 -38.75 6.66
CA SER A 131 3.48 -39.51 5.96
C SER A 131 2.07 -38.98 6.25
N THR A 132 1.86 -38.34 7.40
CA THR A 132 0.54 -37.86 7.83
C THR A 132 0.58 -36.39 8.29
N PRO A 133 -0.55 -35.65 8.20
CA PRO A 133 -0.61 -34.28 8.70
C PRO A 133 -0.31 -34.18 10.21
N GLN A 134 -0.59 -35.25 10.98
CA GLN A 134 -0.27 -35.32 12.41
C GLN A 134 1.24 -35.37 12.68
N ASP A 135 2.03 -36.00 11.81
CA ASP A 135 3.50 -36.03 11.95
C ASP A 135 4.10 -34.64 11.70
N ALA A 136 3.55 -33.90 10.73
CA ALA A 136 3.93 -32.52 10.46
C ALA A 136 3.60 -31.61 11.66
N ASP A 137 2.42 -31.75 12.25
CA ASP A 137 2.01 -31.01 13.44
C ASP A 137 2.95 -31.31 14.63
N GLN A 138 3.35 -32.57 14.81
CA GLN A 138 4.25 -32.97 15.89
C GLN A 138 5.67 -32.38 15.74
N LEU A 139 6.15 -32.20 14.51
CA LEU A 139 7.43 -31.55 14.22
C LEU A 139 7.39 -30.02 14.41
N MET A 140 6.23 -29.40 14.16
CA MET A 140 6.03 -27.97 14.43
C MET A 140 5.95 -27.66 15.93
N LEU A 141 5.46 -28.60 16.74
CA LEU A 141 5.34 -28.46 18.17
C LEU A 141 6.67 -28.80 18.87
N ARG A 142 7.21 -27.84 19.64
CA ARG A 142 8.37 -28.11 20.51
C ARG A 142 7.96 -29.10 21.60
N SER A 143 8.40 -30.36 21.49
CA SER A 143 8.28 -31.32 22.59
C SER A 143 9.30 -31.00 23.68
N ILE A 144 8.85 -30.27 24.71
CA ILE A 144 9.67 -30.05 25.90
C ILE A 144 9.69 -31.36 26.68
N LYS A 145 10.74 -32.17 26.50
CA LYS A 145 11.02 -33.33 27.35
C LYS A 145 11.53 -32.81 28.69
N ILE A 146 10.61 -32.48 29.60
CA ILE A 146 10.95 -32.17 31.00
C ILE A 146 11.39 -33.50 31.62
N GLN A 147 12.70 -33.71 31.72
CA GLN A 147 13.22 -34.80 32.57
C GLN A 147 12.96 -34.40 34.02
N GLU A 148 12.22 -35.23 34.74
CA GLU A 148 12.03 -35.02 36.17
C GLU A 148 13.39 -35.15 36.87
N PRO A 149 13.83 -34.13 37.62
CA PRO A 149 15.10 -34.19 38.33
C PRO A 149 15.03 -35.25 39.44
N ASN A 150 16.10 -36.04 39.58
CA ASN A 150 16.24 -36.98 40.69
C ASN A 150 16.12 -36.28 42.05
N ALA A 151 15.70 -37.01 43.10
CA ALA A 151 15.39 -36.45 44.43
C ALA A 151 16.48 -35.54 45.03
N LEU A 152 17.76 -35.82 44.74
CA LEU A 152 18.91 -35.02 45.20
C LEU A 152 19.04 -33.68 44.46
N GLU A 153 18.66 -33.62 43.18
CA GLU A 153 18.77 -32.40 42.38
C GLU A 153 17.73 -31.34 42.77
N LYS A 154 16.63 -31.76 43.40
CA LYS A 154 15.59 -30.86 43.94
C LYS A 154 16.07 -30.04 45.14
N LEU A 155 17.11 -30.51 45.82
CA LEU A 155 17.66 -29.88 47.03
C LEU A 155 18.70 -28.79 46.70
N VAL A 156 19.11 -28.65 45.43
CA VAL A 156 20.16 -27.71 45.02
C VAL A 156 19.61 -26.71 44.00
N LYS A 157 19.73 -25.40 44.29
CA LYS A 157 19.41 -24.35 43.31
C LYS A 157 20.45 -24.33 42.20
N ARG A 158 20.14 -24.91 41.02
CA ARG A 158 20.95 -24.76 39.81
C ARG A 158 20.77 -23.35 39.24
N THR A 159 21.81 -22.52 39.30
CA THR A 159 21.89 -21.26 38.54
C THR A 159 22.53 -21.56 37.18
N SER A 160 21.74 -21.59 36.12
CA SER A 160 22.26 -21.72 34.75
C SER A 160 22.96 -20.42 34.35
N THR A 161 24.29 -20.45 34.25
CA THR A 161 25.16 -19.32 33.87
C THR A 161 25.28 -19.14 32.35
N LYS A 162 24.37 -19.71 31.55
CA LYS A 162 24.39 -19.52 30.10
C LYS A 162 24.21 -18.03 29.80
N LEU A 163 25.23 -17.42 29.19
CA LEU A 163 25.20 -16.04 28.75
C LEU A 163 23.99 -15.87 27.82
N LYS A 164 22.98 -15.11 28.25
CA LYS A 164 21.83 -14.80 27.39
C LYS A 164 22.37 -13.97 26.23
N LYS A 165 22.44 -14.56 25.03
CA LYS A 165 22.74 -13.79 23.82
C LYS A 165 21.73 -12.63 23.76
N PRO A 166 22.18 -11.37 23.56
CA PRO A 166 21.25 -10.27 23.45
C PRO A 166 20.31 -10.52 22.27
N MET A 167 19.02 -10.38 22.51
CA MET A 167 18.01 -10.48 21.46
C MET A 167 18.23 -9.32 20.49
N ILE A 168 18.46 -9.62 19.21
CA ILE A 168 18.59 -8.60 18.17
C ILE A 168 17.17 -8.21 17.77
N LEU A 169 16.79 -6.98 18.12
CA LEU A 169 15.52 -6.40 17.69
C LEU A 169 15.66 -5.78 16.30
N PRO A 170 14.60 -5.84 15.46
CA PRO A 170 14.55 -5.06 14.23
C PRO A 170 14.80 -3.57 14.52
N ARG A 171 15.57 -2.92 13.66
CA ARG A 171 15.88 -1.49 13.77
C ARG A 171 15.32 -0.76 12.56
N GLU A 172 14.86 0.47 12.78
CA GLU A 172 14.51 1.38 11.69
C GLU A 172 15.78 1.79 10.94
N LYS A 173 15.71 1.78 9.59
CA LYS A 173 16.79 2.26 8.73
C LYS A 173 16.55 3.74 8.41
N ASP A 174 17.59 4.56 8.56
CA ASP A 174 17.58 5.94 8.09
C ASP A 174 17.92 5.96 6.58
N ILE A 175 17.02 6.49 5.76
CA ILE A 175 17.12 6.48 4.30
C ILE A 175 17.22 7.92 3.80
N ASN A 176 18.35 8.27 3.18
CA ASN A 176 18.54 9.60 2.62
C ASN A 176 17.89 9.76 1.23
N LEU A 177 16.69 10.34 1.19
CA LEU A 177 15.97 10.60 -0.07
C LEU A 177 16.43 11.85 -0.82
N LYS A 178 17.45 12.57 -0.31
CA LYS A 178 17.99 13.77 -0.95
C LYS A 178 19.27 13.52 -1.74
N ASP A 179 19.65 12.26 -1.92
CA ASP A 179 20.86 11.90 -2.66
C ASP A 179 20.79 12.40 -4.12
N PRO A 180 21.84 13.06 -4.65
CA PRO A 180 21.87 13.56 -6.02
C PRO A 180 21.63 12.47 -7.08
N ASN A 181 21.99 11.22 -6.78
CA ASN A 181 21.77 10.07 -7.64
C ASN A 181 20.27 9.79 -7.91
N LEU A 182 19.41 10.03 -6.92
CA LEU A 182 17.96 9.79 -7.06
C LEU A 182 17.31 10.86 -7.94
N LYS A 183 17.88 12.06 -8.02
CA LYS A 183 17.34 13.19 -8.80
C LYS A 183 17.22 12.91 -10.30
N ASN A 184 18.17 12.15 -10.87
CA ASN A 184 18.21 11.85 -12.30
C ASN A 184 17.72 10.43 -12.64
N LYS A 185 17.26 9.67 -11.64
CA LYS A 185 16.81 8.29 -11.82
C LYS A 185 15.61 8.25 -12.77
N GLY A 186 15.69 7.39 -13.78
CA GLY A 186 14.62 7.21 -14.78
C GLY A 186 14.50 8.30 -15.85
N ILE A 187 15.37 9.33 -15.85
CA ILE A 187 15.38 10.37 -16.88
C ILE A 187 16.31 9.97 -18.04
N ARG A 188 15.82 10.06 -19.28
CA ARG A 188 16.63 9.77 -20.48
C ARG A 188 17.72 10.83 -20.67
N LYS A 189 18.96 10.39 -20.82
CA LYS A 189 20.09 11.25 -21.18
C LYS A 189 19.89 11.85 -22.56
N LYS A 190 20.24 13.13 -22.71
CA LYS A 190 20.27 13.81 -24.01
C LYS A 190 21.72 13.85 -24.47
N ASN A 191 22.00 13.33 -25.66
CA ASN A 191 23.38 13.20 -26.17
C ASN A 191 24.10 14.55 -26.39
N ASN A 192 23.37 15.68 -26.39
CA ASN A 192 23.89 17.00 -26.74
C ASN A 192 24.02 17.98 -25.55
N ILE A 193 23.80 17.55 -24.30
CA ILE A 193 23.86 18.43 -23.12
C ILE A 193 24.50 17.66 -21.96
N ASN A 194 25.62 18.14 -21.43
CA ASN A 194 26.19 17.58 -20.19
C ASN A 194 25.47 18.16 -18.96
N ASN A 195 25.18 17.32 -17.97
CA ASN A 195 24.48 17.69 -16.74
C ASN A 195 25.45 17.66 -15.56
N LYS A 196 25.48 18.74 -14.75
CA LYS A 196 26.41 18.91 -13.62
C LYS A 196 26.35 17.80 -12.55
N TYR A 197 25.25 17.06 -12.53
CA TYR A 197 25.03 15.96 -11.58
C TYR A 197 25.54 14.60 -12.08
N GLU A 198 26.09 14.53 -13.31
CA GLU A 198 26.69 13.30 -13.85
C GLU A 198 28.22 13.26 -13.67
N ASP A 199 28.85 14.41 -13.38
CA ASP A 199 30.31 14.55 -13.34
C ASP A 199 30.95 14.04 -12.03
N GLU A 200 30.18 13.75 -10.98
CA GLU A 200 30.70 13.34 -9.65
C GLU A 200 30.98 11.83 -9.51
N LYS A 201 30.90 11.06 -10.60
CA LYS A 201 31.40 9.67 -10.64
C LYS A 201 32.79 9.63 -11.26
N LYS A 202 33.81 10.03 -10.49
CA LYS A 202 35.21 9.66 -10.71
C LYS A 202 35.83 9.19 -9.42
#